data_AF-A0A5N4CZF0-F1
#
_entry.id   AF-A0A5N4CZF0-F1
#
_cell.length_a   1.000
_cell.length_b   1.000
_cell.length_c   1.000
_cell.angle_alpha   90.00
_cell.angle_beta   90.00
_cell.angle_gamma   90.00
#
_symmetry.space_group_name_H-M   'P 1'
#
loop_
_entity.id
_entity.type
_entity.pdbx_description
1 polymer ?
#
loop_
_entity_poly.entity_id
_entity_poly.type
_entity_poly.pdbx_seq_one_letter_code
_entity_poly.pdbx_strand_id
1 'polypeptide(L)'
;MSDPNKAAIAAEKEALNLKLPPIVRPPEDIGVDTPTQSKLLSYRRSKEQQKTINQLVIEGAKRNLDRILDKRTPSSPEPDYPPTMTSEIKKKGFNYLYLKQCVESSPIVPIQQEWLDHMLMLIPESLKEGKEREELVQSLINEVSSDFEKSMKRYLVRSVLVRPPVKWLEDEGGPLPESPVGLDYSDPWHSNYLQTRSQILANLHIVHPTMKMLLDLGYTTFANTVLLDLTGIRAKGPIDCESLKNDLSIQARKAEEKIMNTWYPKVINLFTKKEALEGIKPEKLDAFYNCVSTLMSNQLKDLLKRTVEGFVKLFDQEDQRGLPIFKMELTFDDDKMEFYPTFQDLEDVVLELVERIAEALQNVQTVPSWLSGTSTTVNLDTELPEHVLQWALNTLKVAVHRNLEGARKHYETYVEKYNWLLDGTAVEQIETFQAEDHTFDEYTE
;
A
#
# COMPACT_ATOMS: atom_id res chain seq x y z
N MET A 1 23.57 52.26 -27.57
CA MET A 1 23.06 53.19 -26.54
C MET A 1 22.34 52.35 -25.50
N SER A 2 22.88 52.30 -24.28
CA SER A 2 22.30 51.51 -23.19
C SER A 2 21.16 52.32 -22.57
N ASP A 3 19.98 51.73 -22.49
CA ASP A 3 18.75 52.40 -22.08
C ASP A 3 18.81 52.75 -20.58
N PRO A 4 18.91 54.04 -20.20
CA PRO A 4 19.14 54.45 -18.81
C PRO A 4 18.01 54.03 -17.85
N ASN A 5 16.82 53.77 -18.38
CA ASN A 5 15.70 53.23 -17.61
C ASN A 5 15.93 51.78 -17.16
N LYS A 6 16.70 50.99 -17.91
CA LYS A 6 16.93 49.57 -17.57
C LYS A 6 17.88 49.42 -16.38
N ALA A 7 18.84 50.34 -16.26
CA ALA A 7 19.76 50.39 -15.12
C ALA A 7 19.07 50.91 -13.85
N ALA A 8 18.18 51.90 -13.98
CA ALA A 8 17.40 52.41 -12.85
C ALA A 8 16.45 51.34 -12.28
N ILE A 9 15.77 50.58 -13.13
CA ILE A 9 14.88 49.48 -12.71
C ILE A 9 15.66 48.32 -12.06
N ALA A 10 16.89 48.08 -12.52
CA ALA A 10 17.77 47.06 -11.91
C ALA A 10 18.27 47.49 -10.52
N ALA A 11 18.69 48.75 -10.38
CA ALA A 11 19.12 49.31 -9.10
C ALA A 11 17.98 49.40 -8.07
N GLU A 12 16.76 49.70 -8.52
CA GLU A 12 15.57 49.75 -7.66
C GLU A 12 15.14 48.33 -7.20
N LYS A 13 15.28 47.32 -8.08
CA LYS A 13 15.11 45.89 -7.71
C LYS A 13 16.17 45.42 -6.72
N GLU A 14 17.40 45.90 -6.84
CA GLU A 14 18.50 45.55 -5.94
C GLU A 14 18.34 46.23 -4.57
N ALA A 15 17.86 47.48 -4.53
CA ALA A 15 17.51 48.20 -3.29
C ALA A 15 16.31 47.57 -2.55
N LEU A 16 15.32 47.03 -3.28
CA LEU A 16 14.19 46.28 -2.69
C LEU A 16 14.57 44.86 -2.25
N ASN A 17 15.74 44.35 -2.65
CA ASN A 17 16.31 43.07 -2.21
C ASN A 17 17.12 43.18 -0.91
N LEU A 18 17.00 44.28 -0.16
CA LEU A 18 17.39 44.34 1.25
C LEU A 18 16.57 43.28 2.01
N LYS A 19 17.18 42.11 2.19
CA LYS A 19 16.65 40.99 2.98
C LYS A 19 16.41 41.50 4.40
N LEU A 20 15.18 41.94 4.68
CA LEU A 20 14.70 42.00 6.05
C LEU A 20 14.97 40.63 6.68
N PRO A 21 15.50 40.57 7.92
CA PRO A 21 15.75 39.31 8.57
C PRO A 21 14.46 38.47 8.56
N PRO A 22 14.54 37.16 8.29
CA PRO A 22 13.37 36.32 8.29
C PRO A 22 12.67 36.44 9.64
N ILE A 23 11.38 36.77 9.63
CA ILE A 23 10.58 36.80 10.86
C ILE A 23 10.62 35.38 11.43
N VAL A 24 11.31 35.23 12.55
CA VAL A 24 11.41 33.97 13.29
C VAL A 24 10.00 33.59 13.72
N ARG A 25 9.52 32.45 13.23
CA ARG A 25 8.27 31.87 13.72
C ARG A 25 8.53 31.31 15.12
N PRO A 26 7.66 31.56 16.10
CA PRO A 26 7.65 30.73 17.30
C PRO A 26 7.41 29.26 16.89
N PRO A 27 7.94 28.29 17.64
CA PRO A 27 7.67 26.86 17.41
C PRO A 27 6.16 26.58 17.41
N GLU A 28 5.72 25.60 16.61
CA GLU A 28 4.29 25.25 16.44
C GLU A 28 3.60 24.76 17.74
N ASP A 29 4.37 24.53 18.80
CA ASP A 29 3.91 23.99 20.10
C ASP A 29 3.62 25.04 21.19
N ILE A 30 3.53 26.33 20.86
CA ILE A 30 2.94 27.29 21.81
C ILE A 30 1.41 27.19 21.69
N GLY A 31 0.84 26.29 22.49
CA GLY A 31 -0.58 26.12 22.83
C GLY A 31 -1.56 26.97 22.02
N VAL A 32 -2.01 26.43 20.89
CA VAL A 32 -3.10 27.01 20.11
C VAL A 32 -4.41 26.40 20.59
N ASP A 33 -4.96 26.91 21.68
CA ASP A 33 -6.20 26.38 22.26
C ASP A 33 -7.46 26.73 21.45
N THR A 34 -7.36 27.57 20.40
CA THR A 34 -8.51 27.88 19.53
C THR A 34 -8.16 28.18 18.05
N PRO A 35 -8.99 27.72 17.08
CA PRO A 35 -8.80 27.94 15.63
C PRO A 35 -8.90 29.40 15.18
N THR A 36 -9.37 30.29 16.05
CA THR A 36 -9.39 31.75 15.84
C THR A 36 -8.00 32.37 15.98
N GLN A 37 -7.13 31.83 16.84
CA GLN A 37 -5.78 32.34 17.07
C GLN A 37 -4.82 31.97 15.91
N SER A 38 -4.98 30.79 15.32
CA SER A 38 -4.21 30.38 14.13
C SER A 38 -4.52 31.21 12.88
N LYS A 39 -5.78 31.67 12.75
CA LYS A 39 -6.18 32.63 11.71
C LYS A 39 -5.45 33.96 11.83
N LEU A 40 -5.23 34.48 13.03
CA LEU A 40 -4.52 35.74 13.25
C LEU A 40 -3.02 35.63 12.93
N LEU A 41 -2.39 34.49 13.26
CA LEU A 41 -0.96 34.25 12.99
C LEU A 41 -0.64 34.10 11.49
N SER A 42 -1.59 33.57 10.71
CA SER A 42 -1.46 33.39 9.26
C SER A 42 -2.00 34.56 8.43
N TYR A 43 -2.71 35.50 9.08
CA TYR A 43 -3.32 36.65 8.44
C TYR A 43 -2.26 37.67 7.97
N ARG A 44 -2.30 38.00 6.68
CA ARG A 44 -1.47 39.05 6.09
C ARG A 44 -2.36 40.02 5.33
N ARG A 45 -2.49 41.24 5.86
CA ARG A 45 -3.29 42.32 5.26
C ARG A 45 -2.94 42.57 3.79
N SER A 46 -1.67 42.48 3.40
CA SER A 46 -1.24 42.67 2.01
C SER A 46 -1.77 41.59 1.06
N LYS A 47 -1.81 40.32 1.50
CA LYS A 47 -2.40 39.22 0.72
C LYS A 47 -3.90 39.39 0.58
N GLU A 48 -4.56 39.85 1.63
CA GLU A 48 -6.01 40.06 1.60
C GLU A 48 -6.37 41.26 0.72
N GLN A 49 -5.66 42.38 0.82
CA GLN A 49 -5.80 43.51 -0.10
C GLN A 49 -5.56 43.12 -1.56
N GLN A 50 -4.55 42.27 -1.83
CA GLN A 50 -4.32 41.76 -3.18
C GLN A 50 -5.49 40.89 -3.66
N LYS A 51 -6.07 40.05 -2.80
CA LYS A 51 -7.27 39.27 -3.12
C LYS A 51 -8.47 40.19 -3.42
N THR A 52 -8.69 41.22 -2.61
CA THR A 52 -9.77 42.19 -2.83
C THR A 52 -9.60 42.95 -4.15
N ILE A 53 -8.37 43.38 -4.46
CA ILE A 53 -8.06 44.05 -5.73
C ILE A 53 -8.29 43.10 -6.90
N ASN A 54 -7.82 41.85 -6.81
CA ASN A 54 -8.02 40.86 -7.88
C ASN A 54 -9.52 40.56 -8.08
N GLN A 55 -10.31 40.48 -7.01
CA GLN A 55 -11.76 40.33 -7.11
C GLN A 55 -12.41 41.53 -7.80
N LEU A 56 -12.03 42.76 -7.46
CA LEU A 56 -12.52 43.97 -8.14
C LEU A 56 -12.17 43.99 -9.62
N VAL A 57 -10.97 43.54 -10.00
CA VAL A 57 -10.56 43.43 -11.41
C VAL A 57 -11.41 42.39 -12.14
N ILE A 58 -11.65 41.23 -11.53
CA ILE A 58 -12.49 40.16 -12.11
C ILE A 58 -13.94 40.62 -12.25
N GLU A 59 -14.49 41.29 -11.24
CA GLU A 59 -15.84 41.87 -11.34
C GLU A 59 -15.94 42.96 -12.40
N GLY A 60 -14.92 43.82 -12.51
CA GLY A 60 -14.84 44.82 -13.57
C GLY A 60 -14.80 44.18 -14.96
N ALA A 61 -14.05 43.08 -15.12
CA ALA A 61 -14.01 42.31 -16.36
C ALA A 61 -15.36 41.65 -16.67
N LYS A 62 -16.03 41.05 -15.68
CA LYS A 62 -17.38 40.47 -15.83
C LYS A 62 -18.40 41.52 -16.24
N ARG A 63 -18.46 42.66 -15.54
CA ARG A 63 -19.38 43.77 -15.91
C ARG A 63 -19.11 44.33 -17.30
N ASN A 64 -17.85 44.36 -17.74
CA ASN A 64 -17.53 44.75 -19.12
C ASN A 64 -18.01 43.71 -20.13
N LEU A 65 -17.85 42.43 -19.82
CA LEU A 65 -18.32 41.32 -20.65
C LEU A 65 -19.85 41.33 -20.74
N ASP A 66 -20.54 41.51 -19.61
CA ASP A 66 -22.00 41.64 -19.56
C ASP A 66 -22.48 42.88 -20.35
N ARG A 67 -21.80 44.03 -20.23
CA ARG A 67 -22.11 45.21 -21.06
C ARG A 67 -21.89 44.97 -22.56
N ILE A 68 -20.92 44.14 -22.94
CA ILE A 68 -20.69 43.75 -24.34
C ILE A 68 -21.80 42.80 -24.81
N LEU A 69 -22.23 41.88 -23.95
CA LEU A 69 -23.31 40.94 -24.24
C LEU A 69 -24.68 41.62 -24.28
N ASP A 70 -24.99 42.55 -23.38
CA ASP A 70 -26.24 43.31 -23.34
C ASP A 70 -26.35 44.32 -24.50
N LYS A 71 -25.23 44.84 -24.98
CA LYS A 71 -25.18 45.64 -26.23
C LYS A 71 -25.27 44.77 -27.49
N ARG A 72 -25.14 43.45 -27.37
CA ARG A 72 -25.37 42.50 -28.45
C ARG A 72 -26.89 42.34 -28.55
N THR A 73 -27.49 43.10 -29.46
CA THR A 73 -28.89 42.88 -29.86
C THR A 73 -29.09 41.38 -30.12
N PRO A 74 -30.19 40.75 -29.67
CA PRO A 74 -30.41 39.33 -29.90
C PRO A 74 -30.23 39.07 -31.39
N SER A 75 -29.29 38.19 -31.77
CA SER A 75 -29.16 37.85 -33.17
C SER A 75 -30.50 37.25 -33.58
N SER A 76 -31.19 37.94 -34.50
CA SER A 76 -32.25 37.35 -35.30
C SER A 76 -31.81 35.95 -35.75
N PRO A 77 -32.73 34.97 -35.88
CA PRO A 77 -32.38 33.63 -36.36
C PRO A 77 -31.50 33.79 -37.60
N GLU A 78 -30.35 33.12 -37.56
CA GLU A 78 -29.31 33.24 -38.57
C GLU A 78 -29.99 33.02 -39.93
N PRO A 79 -29.98 34.01 -40.84
CA PRO A 79 -30.64 33.82 -42.12
C PRO A 79 -29.94 32.66 -42.81
N ASP A 80 -30.72 31.70 -43.31
CA ASP A 80 -30.20 30.59 -44.10
C ASP A 80 -29.50 31.18 -45.32
N TYR A 81 -28.18 31.35 -45.21
CA TYR A 81 -27.39 31.94 -46.28
C TYR A 81 -27.38 30.95 -47.43
N PRO A 82 -27.68 31.39 -48.67
CA PRO A 82 -27.59 30.51 -49.81
C PRO A 82 -26.17 29.94 -49.92
N PRO A 83 -26.00 28.72 -50.46
CA PRO A 83 -24.72 28.01 -50.53
C PRO A 83 -23.62 28.77 -51.32
N THR A 84 -23.88 29.96 -51.83
CA THR A 84 -22.94 30.87 -52.47
C THR A 84 -22.07 31.69 -51.51
N MET A 85 -22.43 31.87 -50.22
CA MET A 85 -21.69 32.77 -49.29
C MET A 85 -20.79 32.09 -48.23
N THR A 86 -20.68 30.76 -48.22
CA THR A 86 -19.68 30.06 -47.39
C THR A 86 -18.32 30.08 -48.08
N SER A 87 -17.26 30.47 -47.35
CA SER A 87 -15.89 30.43 -47.89
C SER A 87 -15.56 29.01 -48.37
N GLU A 88 -14.84 28.87 -49.47
CA GLU A 88 -14.53 27.56 -50.06
C GLU A 88 -13.89 26.59 -49.06
N ILE A 89 -13.10 27.11 -48.13
CA ILE A 89 -12.44 26.36 -47.06
C ILE A 89 -13.47 25.81 -46.06
N LYS A 90 -14.50 26.58 -45.70
CA LYS A 90 -15.59 26.09 -44.82
C LYS A 90 -16.43 25.03 -45.51
N LYS A 91 -16.77 25.21 -46.80
CA LYS A 91 -17.47 24.18 -47.59
C LYS A 91 -16.70 22.87 -47.65
N LYS A 92 -15.38 22.94 -47.89
CA LYS A 92 -14.49 21.76 -47.86
C LYS A 92 -14.48 21.08 -46.49
N GLY A 93 -14.51 21.85 -45.40
CA GLY A 93 -14.62 21.30 -44.05
C GLY A 93 -15.95 20.57 -43.79
N PHE A 94 -17.09 21.17 -44.16
CA PHE A 94 -18.41 20.54 -44.01
C PHE A 94 -18.57 19.30 -44.90
N ASN A 95 -18.09 19.36 -46.15
CA ASN A 95 -18.10 18.21 -47.04
C ASN A 95 -17.24 17.06 -46.50
N TYR A 96 -16.07 17.37 -45.93
CA TYR A 96 -15.23 16.36 -45.30
C TYR A 96 -15.93 15.72 -44.09
N LEU A 97 -16.63 16.50 -43.25
CA LEU A 97 -17.36 15.96 -42.10
C LEU A 97 -18.49 15.03 -42.53
N TYR A 98 -19.24 15.40 -43.58
CA TYR A 98 -20.27 14.56 -44.16
C TYR A 98 -19.69 13.26 -44.73
N LEU A 99 -18.61 13.35 -45.53
CA LEU A 99 -17.94 12.18 -46.09
C LEU A 99 -17.32 11.30 -45.00
N LYS A 100 -16.75 11.89 -43.94
CA LYS A 100 -16.24 11.18 -42.75
C LYS A 100 -17.35 10.33 -42.14
N GLN A 101 -18.52 10.91 -41.91
CA GLN A 101 -19.68 10.19 -41.37
C GLN A 101 -20.11 9.03 -42.27
N CYS A 102 -20.09 9.22 -43.60
CA CYS A 102 -20.38 8.14 -44.54
C CYS A 102 -19.35 7.00 -44.45
N VAL A 103 -18.05 7.32 -44.34
CA VAL A 103 -17.00 6.30 -44.22
C VAL A 103 -17.06 5.58 -42.86
N GLU A 104 -17.36 6.28 -41.77
CA GLU A 104 -17.54 5.67 -40.44
C GLU A 104 -18.76 4.77 -40.36
N SER A 105 -19.78 5.00 -41.19
CA SER A 105 -20.97 4.15 -41.32
C SER A 105 -20.77 2.91 -42.19
N SER A 106 -19.61 2.78 -42.85
CA SER A 106 -19.29 1.59 -43.64
C SER A 106 -19.13 0.37 -42.74
N PRO A 107 -19.61 -0.83 -43.16
CA PRO A 107 -19.38 -2.04 -42.39
C PRO A 107 -17.87 -2.32 -42.31
N ILE A 108 -17.39 -2.57 -41.10
CA ILE A 108 -16.01 -2.94 -40.80
C ILE A 108 -15.98 -4.40 -40.38
N VAL A 109 -14.93 -5.11 -40.79
CA VAL A 109 -14.69 -6.47 -40.35
C VAL A 109 -14.41 -6.43 -38.85
N PRO A 110 -15.26 -7.05 -38.00
CA PRO A 110 -15.02 -7.08 -36.56
C PRO A 110 -13.74 -7.87 -36.25
N ILE A 111 -13.24 -7.73 -35.02
CA ILE A 111 -12.09 -8.51 -34.56
C ILE A 111 -12.37 -10.01 -34.72
N GLN A 112 -11.38 -10.76 -35.22
CA GLN A 112 -11.52 -12.20 -35.41
C GLN A 112 -11.57 -12.91 -34.07
N GLN A 113 -12.50 -13.86 -33.90
CA GLN A 113 -12.66 -14.62 -32.66
C GLN A 113 -11.38 -15.39 -32.29
N GLU A 114 -10.65 -15.92 -33.29
CA GLU A 114 -9.37 -16.59 -33.10
C GLU A 114 -8.34 -15.73 -32.36
N TRP A 115 -8.36 -14.40 -32.55
CA TRP A 115 -7.44 -13.49 -31.87
C TRP A 115 -7.83 -13.29 -30.42
N LEU A 116 -9.13 -13.18 -30.14
CA LEU A 116 -9.66 -13.11 -28.78
C LEU A 116 -9.36 -14.40 -28.02
N ASP A 117 -9.53 -15.55 -28.68
CA ASP A 117 -9.24 -16.86 -28.09
C ASP A 117 -7.76 -17.01 -27.73
N HIS A 118 -6.85 -16.59 -28.62
CA HIS A 118 -5.42 -16.56 -28.31
C HIS A 118 -5.06 -15.61 -27.16
N MET A 119 -5.68 -14.42 -27.10
CA MET A 119 -5.49 -13.50 -25.97
C MET A 119 -5.96 -14.14 -24.66
N LEU A 120 -7.10 -14.82 -24.68
CA LEU A 120 -7.61 -15.54 -23.52
C LEU A 120 -6.69 -16.70 -23.15
N MET A 121 -6.11 -17.44 -24.08
CA MET A 121 -5.17 -18.54 -23.78
C MET A 121 -3.93 -18.09 -22.99
N LEU A 122 -3.49 -16.84 -23.16
CA LEU A 122 -2.36 -16.28 -22.42
C LEU A 122 -2.69 -15.93 -20.96
N ILE A 123 -3.98 -15.88 -20.61
CA ILE A 123 -4.45 -15.56 -19.26
C ILE A 123 -4.63 -16.85 -18.45
N PRO A 124 -4.05 -16.96 -17.24
CA PRO A 124 -4.26 -18.09 -16.34
C PRO A 124 -5.74 -18.35 -16.01
N GLU A 125 -6.14 -19.62 -15.92
CA GLU A 125 -7.53 -20.04 -15.64
C GLU A 125 -8.06 -19.52 -14.30
N SER A 126 -7.18 -19.43 -13.29
CA SER A 126 -7.50 -18.88 -11.96
C SER A 126 -8.00 -17.42 -11.99
N LEU A 127 -7.70 -16.68 -13.05
CA LEU A 127 -8.15 -15.29 -13.24
C LEU A 127 -9.41 -15.17 -14.10
N LYS A 128 -9.82 -16.26 -14.77
CA LYS A 128 -11.04 -16.34 -15.59
C LYS A 128 -12.22 -16.87 -14.81
N GLU A 129 -11.97 -17.72 -13.83
CA GLU A 129 -13.01 -18.41 -13.07
C GLU A 129 -13.57 -17.53 -11.93
N GLY A 130 -14.90 -17.43 -11.87
CA GLY A 130 -15.65 -16.70 -10.84
C GLY A 130 -16.65 -15.72 -11.44
N LYS A 131 -17.84 -15.59 -10.83
CA LYS A 131 -18.97 -14.83 -11.40
C LYS A 131 -18.63 -13.36 -11.70
N GLU A 132 -17.95 -12.67 -10.78
CA GLU A 132 -17.53 -11.28 -10.96
C GLU A 132 -16.34 -11.14 -11.94
N ARG A 133 -15.49 -12.17 -12.02
CA ARG A 133 -14.31 -12.17 -12.91
C ARG A 133 -14.70 -12.45 -14.35
N GLU A 134 -15.69 -13.30 -14.57
CA GLU A 134 -16.26 -13.57 -15.89
C GLU A 134 -16.94 -12.31 -16.46
N GLU A 135 -17.69 -11.57 -15.64
CA GLU A 135 -18.26 -10.27 -16.02
C GLU A 135 -17.17 -9.25 -16.38
N LEU A 136 -16.06 -9.20 -15.63
CA LEU A 136 -14.92 -8.35 -15.93
C LEU A 136 -14.21 -8.77 -17.23
N VAL A 137 -14.02 -10.06 -17.47
CA VAL A 137 -13.41 -10.57 -18.72
C VAL A 137 -14.28 -10.20 -19.92
N GLN A 138 -15.60 -10.32 -19.81
CA GLN A 138 -16.52 -9.90 -20.86
C GLN A 138 -16.49 -8.39 -21.10
N SER A 139 -16.41 -7.57 -20.04
CA SER A 139 -16.30 -6.12 -20.20
C SER A 139 -15.00 -5.71 -20.90
N LEU A 140 -13.88 -6.35 -20.57
CA LEU A 140 -12.58 -6.13 -21.20
C LEU A 140 -12.57 -6.57 -22.67
N ILE A 141 -13.17 -7.73 -23.01
CA ILE A 141 -13.29 -8.17 -24.41
C ILE A 141 -14.11 -7.16 -25.22
N ASN A 142 -15.19 -6.64 -24.64
CA ASN A 142 -16.01 -5.62 -25.28
C ASN A 142 -15.25 -4.30 -25.47
N GLU A 143 -14.46 -3.88 -24.49
CA GLU A 143 -13.59 -2.69 -24.59
C GLU A 143 -12.58 -2.84 -25.74
N VAL A 144 -11.84 -3.96 -25.78
CA VAL A 144 -10.86 -4.25 -26.83
C VAL A 144 -11.52 -4.29 -28.21
N SER A 145 -12.71 -4.89 -28.31
CA SER A 145 -13.47 -4.97 -29.57
C SER A 145 -13.92 -3.59 -30.05
N SER A 146 -14.44 -2.76 -29.13
CA SER A 146 -14.83 -1.36 -29.41
C SER A 146 -13.63 -0.54 -29.87
N ASP A 147 -12.49 -0.67 -29.21
CA ASP A 147 -11.30 0.11 -29.53
C ASP A 147 -10.63 -0.32 -30.84
N PHE A 148 -10.68 -1.60 -31.17
CA PHE A 148 -10.33 -2.10 -32.49
C PHE A 148 -11.24 -1.49 -33.57
N GLU A 149 -12.56 -1.49 -33.36
CA GLU A 149 -13.52 -0.94 -34.31
C GLU A 149 -13.29 0.57 -34.51
N LYS A 150 -13.11 1.33 -33.44
CA LYS A 150 -12.77 2.77 -33.51
C LYS A 150 -11.47 3.01 -34.27
N SER A 151 -10.45 2.21 -33.99
CA SER A 151 -9.14 2.30 -34.66
C SER A 151 -9.24 1.99 -36.15
N MET A 152 -10.04 0.99 -36.52
CA MET A 152 -10.26 0.61 -37.92
C MET A 152 -11.11 1.62 -38.67
N LYS A 153 -12.17 2.19 -38.05
CA LYS A 153 -12.94 3.34 -38.58
C LYS A 153 -12.02 4.51 -38.89
N ARG A 154 -11.16 4.83 -37.94
CA ARG A 154 -10.18 5.92 -38.07
C ARG A 154 -9.17 5.67 -39.19
N TYR A 155 -8.67 4.45 -39.32
CA TYR A 155 -7.79 4.04 -40.42
C TYR A 155 -8.48 4.18 -41.78
N LEU A 156 -9.73 3.71 -41.90
CA LEU A 156 -10.51 3.83 -43.15
C LEU A 156 -10.77 5.29 -43.54
N VAL A 157 -11.18 6.13 -42.59
CA VAL A 157 -11.37 7.57 -42.84
C VAL A 157 -10.08 8.21 -43.37
N ARG A 158 -8.92 7.91 -42.76
CA ARG A 158 -7.63 8.49 -43.17
C ARG A 158 -7.08 7.92 -44.48
N SER A 159 -7.39 6.66 -44.81
CA SER A 159 -6.94 6.03 -46.07
C SER A 159 -7.78 6.46 -47.28
N VAL A 160 -9.07 6.71 -47.09
CA VAL A 160 -10.00 7.09 -48.17
C VAL A 160 -10.13 8.60 -48.33
N LEU A 161 -10.13 9.36 -47.23
CA LEU A 161 -10.36 10.81 -47.25
C LEU A 161 -9.08 11.60 -46.95
N VAL A 162 -8.75 12.52 -47.85
CA VAL A 162 -7.68 13.51 -47.63
C VAL A 162 -8.23 14.66 -46.80
N ARG A 163 -7.63 14.90 -45.63
CA ARG A 163 -8.03 15.98 -44.73
C ARG A 163 -7.75 17.36 -45.35
N PRO A 164 -8.74 18.27 -45.44
CA PRO A 164 -8.48 19.65 -45.83
C PRO A 164 -7.76 20.42 -44.71
N PRO A 165 -6.86 21.38 -45.03
CA PRO A 165 -6.03 22.10 -44.05
C PRO A 165 -6.84 23.14 -43.27
N VAL A 166 -7.74 22.66 -42.40
CA VAL A 166 -8.70 23.48 -41.65
C VAL A 166 -8.42 23.35 -40.15
N LYS A 167 -8.10 24.48 -39.49
CA LYS A 167 -7.64 24.52 -38.09
C LYS A 167 -8.69 24.12 -37.04
N TRP A 168 -9.98 24.23 -37.35
CA TRP A 168 -11.08 23.88 -36.41
C TRP A 168 -11.52 22.42 -36.49
N LEU A 169 -11.02 21.65 -37.47
CA LEU A 169 -11.21 20.20 -37.44
C LEU A 169 -10.27 19.62 -36.37
N GLU A 170 -10.82 19.20 -35.24
CA GLU A 170 -10.06 18.49 -34.21
C GLU A 170 -9.57 17.14 -34.75
N ASP A 171 -8.32 16.79 -34.42
CA ASP A 171 -7.76 15.49 -34.75
C ASP A 171 -7.98 14.57 -33.53
N GLU A 172 -8.79 13.53 -33.70
CA GLU A 172 -9.09 12.51 -32.66
C GLU A 172 -7.86 11.62 -32.33
N GLY A 173 -6.64 12.06 -32.66
CA GLY A 173 -5.40 11.44 -32.19
C GLY A 173 -4.20 11.69 -33.11
N GLY A 174 -3.01 11.33 -32.63
CA GLY A 174 -1.73 11.48 -33.34
C GLY A 174 -1.62 10.73 -34.69
N PRO A 175 -0.46 10.78 -35.37
CA PRO A 175 -0.23 10.00 -36.60
C PRO A 175 -0.58 8.52 -36.38
N LEU A 176 -0.96 7.82 -37.46
CA LEU A 176 -1.14 6.37 -37.37
C LEU A 176 0.18 5.76 -36.86
N PRO A 177 0.16 4.85 -35.88
CA PRO A 177 1.36 4.14 -35.52
C PRO A 177 1.82 3.36 -36.76
N GLU A 178 2.92 3.79 -37.35
CA GLU A 178 3.58 2.99 -38.38
C GLU A 178 4.05 1.70 -37.71
N SER A 179 3.84 0.56 -38.38
CA SER A 179 4.55 -0.67 -37.97
C SER A 179 6.02 -0.30 -37.88
N PRO A 180 6.74 -0.65 -36.79
CA PRO A 180 8.15 -0.31 -36.68
C PRO A 180 8.92 -1.14 -37.70
N VAL A 181 8.96 -0.67 -38.95
CA VAL A 181 9.79 -1.23 -40.01
C VAL A 181 11.19 -0.72 -39.75
N GLY A 182 12.08 -1.62 -39.34
CA GLY A 182 13.40 -1.25 -38.86
C GLY A 182 13.46 -1.07 -37.34
N LEU A 183 12.93 -2.03 -36.57
CA LEU A 183 13.54 -2.34 -35.26
C LEU A 183 14.98 -2.79 -35.53
N ASP A 184 15.85 -1.81 -35.73
CA ASP A 184 17.27 -2.05 -35.78
C ASP A 184 17.75 -2.33 -34.36
N TYR A 185 17.78 -3.61 -33.99
CA TYR A 185 18.38 -4.06 -32.73
C TYR A 185 19.89 -3.76 -32.66
N SER A 186 20.48 -3.12 -33.69
CA SER A 186 21.86 -2.64 -33.73
C SER A 186 22.08 -1.30 -33.02
N ASP A 187 21.09 -0.79 -32.30
CA ASP A 187 21.25 0.39 -31.45
C ASP A 187 22.49 0.28 -30.51
N PRO A 188 23.13 1.42 -30.14
CA PRO A 188 24.32 1.47 -29.28
C PRO A 188 24.10 0.86 -27.88
N TRP A 189 22.86 0.59 -27.47
CA TRP A 189 22.54 -0.08 -26.22
C TRP A 189 22.62 -1.61 -26.31
N HIS A 190 22.61 -2.23 -27.49
CA HIS A 190 22.62 -3.69 -27.60
C HIS A 190 23.91 -4.29 -27.04
N SER A 191 25.05 -3.66 -27.34
CA SER A 191 26.35 -4.05 -26.76
C SER A 191 26.35 -3.89 -25.24
N ASN A 192 25.78 -2.79 -24.72
CA ASN A 192 25.63 -2.55 -23.29
C ASN A 192 24.68 -3.57 -22.63
N TYR A 193 23.58 -3.93 -23.29
CA TYR A 193 22.65 -4.96 -22.85
C TYR A 193 23.32 -6.32 -22.80
N LEU A 194 24.04 -6.73 -23.85
CA LEU A 194 24.78 -7.99 -23.88
C LEU A 194 25.87 -8.03 -22.81
N GLN A 195 26.58 -6.92 -22.60
CA GLN A 195 27.58 -6.78 -21.56
C GLN A 195 26.95 -6.92 -20.17
N THR A 196 25.88 -6.17 -19.90
CA THR A 196 25.15 -6.21 -18.62
C THR A 196 24.55 -7.59 -18.38
N ARG A 197 23.93 -8.20 -19.39
CA ARG A 197 23.39 -9.57 -19.31
C ARG A 197 24.49 -10.59 -19.00
N SER A 198 25.65 -10.47 -19.64
CA SER A 198 26.79 -11.34 -19.38
C SER A 198 27.33 -11.15 -17.97
N GLN A 199 27.38 -9.91 -17.48
CA GLN A 199 27.77 -9.59 -16.10
C GLN A 199 26.78 -10.17 -15.08
N ILE A 200 25.47 -10.00 -15.32
CA ILE A 200 24.41 -10.56 -14.47
C ILE A 200 24.52 -12.09 -14.46
N LEU A 201 24.63 -12.74 -15.62
CA LEU A 201 24.74 -14.20 -15.71
C LEU A 201 25.98 -14.71 -14.97
N ALA A 202 27.10 -14.00 -15.07
CA ALA A 202 28.35 -14.40 -14.46
C ALA A 202 28.39 -14.19 -12.94
N ASN A 203 27.56 -13.32 -12.36
CA ASN A 203 27.66 -12.88 -10.96
C ASN A 203 26.42 -13.23 -10.12
N LEU A 204 25.23 -13.29 -10.70
CA LEU A 204 23.98 -13.40 -9.95
C LEU A 204 23.64 -14.85 -9.58
N HIS A 205 24.21 -15.85 -10.28
CA HIS A 205 24.06 -17.30 -10.02
C HIS A 205 22.61 -17.86 -9.91
N ILE A 206 21.57 -17.03 -9.99
CA ILE A 206 20.14 -17.43 -9.86
C ILE A 206 19.72 -18.46 -10.91
N VAL A 207 20.33 -18.44 -12.10
CA VAL A 207 20.01 -19.36 -13.21
C VAL A 207 20.65 -20.74 -13.04
N HIS A 208 21.50 -20.93 -12.01
CA HIS A 208 22.19 -22.20 -11.80
C HIS A 208 21.19 -23.33 -11.45
N PRO A 209 21.30 -24.53 -12.04
CA PRO A 209 20.38 -25.66 -11.75
C PRO A 209 20.24 -25.98 -10.26
N THR A 210 21.35 -25.90 -9.50
CA THR A 210 21.35 -26.08 -8.04
C THR A 210 20.46 -25.07 -7.30
N MET A 211 20.42 -23.81 -7.73
CA MET A 211 19.55 -22.80 -7.13
C MET A 211 18.08 -23.11 -7.36
N LYS A 212 17.74 -23.60 -8.56
CA LYS A 212 16.39 -24.07 -8.87
C LYS A 212 15.98 -25.25 -7.98
N MET A 213 16.88 -26.23 -7.80
CA MET A 213 16.62 -27.38 -6.91
C MET A 213 16.46 -26.96 -5.45
N LEU A 214 17.29 -26.02 -4.97
CA LEU A 214 17.14 -25.44 -3.63
C LEU A 214 15.81 -24.69 -3.47
N LEU A 215 15.40 -23.94 -4.49
CA LEU A 215 14.13 -23.24 -4.51
C LEU A 215 12.95 -24.20 -4.41
N ASP A 216 12.94 -25.25 -5.24
CA ASP A 216 11.92 -26.31 -5.25
C ASP A 216 11.84 -27.06 -3.91
N LEU A 217 13.00 -27.38 -3.32
CA LEU A 217 13.06 -28.01 -2.00
C LEU A 217 12.44 -27.13 -0.90
N GLY A 218 12.67 -25.81 -0.96
CA GLY A 218 12.05 -24.86 -0.05
C GLY A 218 10.53 -24.82 -0.25
N TYR A 219 10.04 -24.65 -1.47
CA TYR A 219 8.60 -24.60 -1.74
C TYR A 219 7.88 -25.88 -1.30
N THR A 220 8.41 -27.05 -1.67
CA THR A 220 7.80 -28.34 -1.29
C THR A 220 7.78 -28.57 0.21
N THR A 221 8.79 -28.08 0.95
CA THR A 221 8.86 -28.27 2.40
C THR A 221 8.03 -27.21 3.15
N PHE A 222 8.11 -25.94 2.76
CA PHE A 222 7.45 -24.82 3.43
C PHE A 222 6.00 -24.57 2.97
N ALA A 223 5.52 -25.27 1.93
CA ALA A 223 4.10 -25.22 1.56
C ALA A 223 3.19 -25.74 2.68
N ASN A 224 3.58 -26.87 3.28
CA ASN A 224 2.80 -27.56 4.32
C ASN A 224 3.36 -27.35 5.74
N THR A 225 4.45 -26.61 5.88
CA THR A 225 5.04 -26.32 7.18
C THR A 225 4.51 -24.99 7.68
N VAL A 226 3.88 -25.02 8.84
CA VAL A 226 3.46 -23.83 9.58
C VAL A 226 4.34 -23.75 10.82
N LEU A 227 4.90 -22.58 11.11
CA LEU A 227 5.74 -22.39 12.29
C LEU A 227 4.90 -22.49 13.58
N LEU A 228 3.71 -21.88 13.56
CA LEU A 228 2.74 -21.91 14.65
C LEU A 228 1.40 -22.41 14.14
N ASP A 229 0.90 -23.50 14.73
CA ASP A 229 -0.45 -23.95 14.43
C ASP A 229 -1.43 -23.16 15.29
N LEU A 230 -1.98 -22.13 14.66
CA LEU A 230 -2.96 -21.24 15.25
C LEU A 230 -4.41 -21.73 15.06
N THR A 231 -4.59 -22.86 14.36
CA THR A 231 -5.92 -23.41 14.13
C THR A 231 -6.47 -24.02 15.41
N GLY A 232 -7.70 -23.68 15.76
CA GLY A 232 -8.38 -24.24 16.93
C GLY A 232 -7.93 -23.71 18.29
N ILE A 233 -7.16 -22.61 18.37
CA ILE A 233 -6.84 -21.95 19.65
C ILE A 233 -8.14 -21.65 20.44
N ARG A 234 -9.17 -21.16 19.75
CA ARG A 234 -10.48 -20.89 20.36
C ARG A 234 -11.16 -22.15 20.94
N ALA A 235 -10.92 -23.33 20.36
CA ALA A 235 -11.50 -24.58 20.84
C ALA A 235 -10.88 -25.06 22.17
N LYS A 236 -9.70 -24.56 22.54
CA LYS A 236 -9.08 -24.83 23.85
C LYS A 236 -9.81 -24.13 25.01
N GLY A 237 -10.72 -23.20 24.73
CA GLY A 237 -11.46 -22.45 25.74
C GLY A 237 -10.68 -21.24 26.29
N PRO A 238 -10.97 -20.77 27.51
CA PRO A 238 -10.22 -19.70 28.15
C PRO A 238 -8.78 -20.13 28.48
N ILE A 239 -7.80 -19.45 27.89
CA ILE A 239 -6.38 -19.76 28.01
C ILE A 239 -5.72 -18.71 28.90
N ASP A 240 -4.80 -19.15 29.74
CA ASP A 240 -3.92 -18.27 30.52
C ASP A 240 -2.75 -17.76 29.66
N CYS A 241 -2.32 -16.52 29.88
CA CYS A 241 -1.28 -15.88 29.06
C CYS A 241 0.05 -16.63 29.07
N GLU A 242 0.49 -17.07 30.25
CA GLU A 242 1.73 -17.83 30.38
C GLU A 242 1.61 -19.20 29.72
N SER A 243 0.44 -19.84 29.82
CA SER A 243 0.19 -21.10 29.12
C SER A 243 0.26 -20.95 27.60
N LEU A 244 -0.32 -19.87 27.03
CA LEU A 244 -0.27 -19.60 25.60
C LEU A 244 1.16 -19.34 25.13
N LYS A 245 1.89 -18.51 25.87
CA LYS A 245 3.30 -18.18 25.61
C LYS A 245 4.19 -19.42 25.59
N ASN A 246 4.00 -20.31 26.57
CA ASN A 246 4.74 -21.58 26.62
C ASN A 246 4.35 -22.54 25.49
N ASP A 247 3.05 -22.68 25.20
CA ASP A 247 2.56 -23.53 24.11
C ASP A 247 3.14 -23.10 22.74
N LEU A 248 3.07 -21.80 22.44
CA LEU A 248 3.59 -21.25 21.19
C LEU A 248 5.11 -21.38 21.11
N SER A 249 5.82 -21.18 22.22
CA SER A 249 7.28 -21.37 22.28
C SER A 249 7.67 -22.84 22.02
N ILE A 250 6.90 -23.79 22.55
CA ILE A 250 7.11 -25.23 22.29
C ILE A 250 6.82 -25.55 20.82
N GLN A 251 5.75 -24.99 20.24
CA GLN A 251 5.43 -25.19 18.83
C GLN A 251 6.52 -24.63 17.92
N ALA A 252 7.00 -23.41 18.18
CA ALA A 252 8.09 -22.79 17.43
C ALA A 252 9.35 -23.68 17.46
N ARG A 253 9.78 -24.12 18.65
CA ARG A 253 10.94 -25.04 18.78
C ARG A 253 10.75 -26.35 18.04
N LYS A 254 9.57 -26.96 18.11
CA LYS A 254 9.26 -28.19 17.36
C LYS A 254 9.31 -27.97 15.85
N ALA A 255 8.83 -26.82 15.38
CA ALA A 255 8.87 -26.45 13.97
C ALA A 255 10.31 -26.20 13.51
N GLU A 256 11.12 -25.51 14.32
CA GLU A 256 12.56 -25.31 14.08
C GLU A 256 13.30 -26.64 13.99
N GLU A 257 13.12 -27.53 14.97
CA GLU A 257 13.72 -28.88 14.96
C GLU A 257 13.28 -29.66 13.72
N LYS A 258 12.00 -29.58 13.34
CA LYS A 258 11.50 -30.23 12.13
C LYS A 258 12.19 -29.69 10.88
N ILE A 259 12.38 -28.38 10.76
CA ILE A 259 13.08 -27.74 9.64
C ILE A 259 14.55 -28.19 9.61
N MET A 260 15.22 -28.20 10.77
CA MET A 260 16.61 -28.62 10.93
C MET A 260 16.83 -30.12 10.68
N ASN A 261 15.82 -30.96 10.89
CA ASN A 261 15.90 -32.41 10.67
C ASN A 261 15.40 -32.85 9.29
N THR A 262 14.70 -31.99 8.54
CA THR A 262 14.09 -32.36 7.24
C THR A 262 14.61 -31.53 6.07
N TRP A 263 14.42 -30.21 6.11
CA TRP A 263 14.81 -29.30 5.03
C TRP A 263 16.32 -29.10 5.02
N TYR A 264 16.91 -28.72 6.16
CA TYR A 264 18.32 -28.38 6.25
C TYR A 264 19.26 -29.53 5.80
N PRO A 265 19.06 -30.79 6.20
CA PRO A 265 19.93 -31.89 5.76
C PRO A 265 19.80 -32.17 4.26
N LYS A 266 18.61 -31.97 3.67
CA LYS A 266 18.41 -32.09 2.22
C LYS A 266 19.14 -30.98 1.47
N VAL A 267 19.14 -29.76 2.00
CA VAL A 267 19.92 -28.65 1.46
C VAL A 267 21.42 -28.98 1.50
N ILE A 268 21.93 -29.43 2.65
CA ILE A 268 23.34 -29.81 2.78
C ILE A 268 23.72 -30.95 1.82
N ASN A 269 22.88 -31.98 1.69
CA ASN A 269 23.11 -33.07 0.74
C ASN A 269 23.16 -32.58 -0.72
N LEU A 270 22.39 -31.55 -1.07
CA LEU A 270 22.44 -30.93 -2.40
C LEU A 270 23.85 -30.41 -2.69
N PHE A 271 24.44 -29.67 -1.75
CA PHE A 271 25.76 -29.05 -1.91
C PHE A 271 26.95 -29.98 -1.63
N THR A 272 26.70 -31.18 -1.09
CA THR A 272 27.73 -32.21 -0.91
C THR A 272 28.08 -32.92 -2.23
N LYS A 273 27.17 -32.89 -3.22
CA LYS A 273 27.38 -33.49 -4.54
C LYS A 273 28.29 -32.61 -5.40
N LYS A 274 29.26 -33.21 -6.09
CA LYS A 274 30.17 -32.49 -7.00
C LYS A 274 29.43 -31.79 -8.17
N GLU A 275 28.30 -32.35 -8.58
CA GLU A 275 27.39 -31.80 -9.59
C GLU A 275 26.86 -30.40 -9.20
N ALA A 276 26.77 -30.11 -7.90
CA ALA A 276 26.25 -28.83 -7.42
C ALA A 276 27.18 -27.64 -7.71
N LEU A 277 28.47 -27.91 -7.92
CA LEU A 277 29.53 -26.95 -8.23
C LEU A 277 29.95 -26.98 -9.71
N GLU A 278 29.26 -27.75 -10.53
CA GLU A 278 29.60 -27.93 -11.94
C GLU A 278 29.43 -26.61 -12.71
N GLY A 279 30.51 -26.14 -13.34
CA GLY A 279 30.52 -24.87 -14.09
C GLY A 279 30.88 -23.63 -13.26
N ILE A 280 31.17 -23.77 -11.96
CA ILE A 280 31.58 -22.66 -11.09
C ILE A 280 33.10 -22.58 -10.98
N LYS A 281 33.65 -21.40 -11.27
CA LYS A 281 35.09 -21.13 -11.08
C LYS A 281 35.42 -21.02 -9.59
N PRO A 282 36.60 -21.49 -9.14
CA PRO A 282 36.99 -21.45 -7.73
C PRO A 282 36.97 -20.02 -7.16
N GLU A 283 37.36 -19.02 -7.96
CA GLU A 283 37.35 -17.60 -7.60
C GLU A 283 35.95 -17.03 -7.32
N LYS A 284 34.89 -17.71 -7.79
CA LYS A 284 33.49 -17.29 -7.62
C LYS A 284 32.70 -18.15 -6.64
N LEU A 285 33.35 -19.10 -5.96
CA LEU A 285 32.68 -19.97 -5.00
C LEU A 285 32.06 -19.18 -3.84
N ASP A 286 32.75 -18.14 -3.36
CA ASP A 286 32.22 -17.28 -2.28
C ASP A 286 30.97 -16.54 -2.74
N ALA A 287 30.97 -15.98 -3.96
CA ALA A 287 29.80 -15.31 -4.54
C ALA A 287 28.62 -16.28 -4.73
N PHE A 288 28.90 -17.53 -5.12
CA PHE A 288 27.89 -18.58 -5.23
C PHE A 288 27.28 -18.93 -3.88
N TYR A 289 28.11 -19.19 -2.86
CA TYR A 289 27.60 -19.50 -1.51
C TYR A 289 26.90 -18.31 -0.85
N ASN A 290 27.30 -17.07 -1.14
CA ASN A 290 26.54 -15.90 -0.73
C ASN A 290 25.13 -15.90 -1.33
N CYS A 291 24.99 -16.23 -2.62
CA CYS A 291 23.68 -16.38 -3.27
C CYS A 291 22.86 -17.51 -2.63
N VAL A 292 23.50 -18.64 -2.28
CA VAL A 292 22.83 -19.76 -1.57
C VAL A 292 22.30 -19.29 -0.21
N SER A 293 23.14 -18.62 0.57
CA SER A 293 22.78 -18.09 1.89
C SER A 293 21.64 -17.07 1.78
N THR A 294 21.67 -16.16 0.80
CA THR A 294 20.57 -15.23 0.54
C THR A 294 19.28 -15.95 0.15
N LEU A 295 19.36 -16.99 -0.68
CA LEU A 295 18.16 -17.75 -1.08
C LEU A 295 17.54 -18.49 0.11
N MET A 296 18.36 -19.15 0.93
CA MET A 296 17.91 -19.82 2.16
C MET A 296 17.31 -18.81 3.14
N SER A 297 17.98 -17.67 3.35
CA SER A 297 17.51 -16.55 4.15
C SER A 297 16.12 -16.08 3.71
N ASN A 298 15.93 -15.84 2.41
CA ASN A 298 14.64 -15.39 1.87
C ASN A 298 13.52 -16.41 2.10
N GLN A 299 13.80 -17.71 1.98
CA GLN A 299 12.80 -18.76 2.24
C GLN A 299 12.37 -18.80 3.71
N LEU A 300 13.32 -18.66 4.64
CA LEU A 300 13.02 -18.61 6.07
C LEU A 300 12.28 -17.32 6.44
N LYS A 301 12.70 -16.16 5.89
CA LYS A 301 12.02 -14.88 6.08
C LYS A 301 10.57 -14.91 5.56
N ASP A 302 10.31 -15.57 4.42
CA ASP A 302 8.95 -15.74 3.90
C ASP A 302 8.08 -16.60 4.85
N LEU A 303 8.63 -17.68 5.42
CA LEU A 303 7.93 -18.49 6.41
C LEU A 303 7.59 -17.70 7.68
N LEU A 304 8.55 -16.93 8.20
CA LEU A 304 8.35 -16.07 9.37
C LEU A 304 7.29 -15.01 9.07
N LYS A 305 7.39 -14.33 7.92
CA LYS A 305 6.43 -13.31 7.48
C LYS A 305 5.01 -13.88 7.38
N ARG A 306 4.83 -15.03 6.73
CA ARG A 306 3.53 -15.72 6.62
C ARG A 306 2.96 -16.09 7.99
N THR A 307 3.82 -16.44 8.95
CA THR A 307 3.41 -16.77 10.32
C THR A 307 2.93 -15.53 11.06
N VAL A 308 3.65 -14.41 10.97
CA VAL A 308 3.25 -13.12 11.55
C VAL A 308 1.94 -12.63 10.93
N GLU A 309 1.82 -12.64 9.60
CA GLU A 309 0.58 -12.27 8.90
C GLU A 309 -0.59 -13.18 9.31
N GLY A 310 -0.34 -14.49 9.46
CA GLY A 310 -1.33 -15.45 9.97
C GLY A 310 -1.77 -15.15 11.40
N PHE A 311 -0.85 -14.74 12.28
CA PHE A 311 -1.16 -14.35 13.65
C PHE A 311 -1.96 -13.06 13.72
N VAL A 312 -1.58 -12.03 12.96
CA VAL A 312 -2.32 -10.76 12.88
C VAL A 312 -3.76 -11.00 12.38
N LYS A 313 -3.95 -11.88 11.39
CA LYS A 313 -5.28 -12.24 10.87
C LYS A 313 -6.21 -12.86 11.90
N LEU A 314 -5.72 -13.48 12.97
CA LEU A 314 -6.59 -14.00 14.04
C LEU A 314 -7.35 -12.90 14.78
N PHE A 315 -6.80 -11.69 14.77
CA PHE A 315 -7.37 -10.52 15.45
C PHE A 315 -8.17 -9.63 14.48
N ASP A 316 -8.45 -10.12 13.27
CA ASP A 316 -9.27 -9.41 12.29
C ASP A 316 -10.74 -9.34 12.72
N GLN A 317 -11.40 -8.23 12.43
CA GLN A 317 -12.77 -7.95 12.85
C GLN A 317 -13.78 -8.81 12.09
N GLU A 318 -13.48 -9.12 10.82
CA GLU A 318 -14.37 -9.89 9.96
C GLU A 318 -14.39 -11.37 10.30
N ASP A 319 -13.29 -11.90 10.86
CA ASP A 319 -13.16 -13.33 11.21
C ASP A 319 -12.90 -13.55 12.70
N GLN A 320 -13.94 -13.38 13.50
CA GLN A 320 -13.89 -13.68 14.94
C GLN A 320 -13.75 -15.17 15.27
N ARG A 321 -13.82 -16.09 14.29
CA ARG A 321 -13.82 -17.54 14.55
C ARG A 321 -12.47 -18.02 15.10
N GLY A 322 -11.38 -17.36 14.69
CA GLY A 322 -10.01 -17.65 15.12
C GLY A 322 -9.57 -16.93 16.41
N LEU A 323 -10.36 -15.98 16.92
CA LEU A 323 -9.95 -15.12 18.03
C LEU A 323 -9.66 -15.94 19.31
N PRO A 324 -8.47 -15.80 19.92
CA PRO A 324 -8.17 -16.44 21.20
C PRO A 324 -9.06 -15.91 22.32
N ILE A 325 -9.40 -16.79 23.27
CA ILE A 325 -10.16 -16.41 24.47
C ILE A 325 -9.17 -16.39 25.64
N PHE A 326 -8.92 -15.19 26.16
CA PHE A 326 -8.06 -15.02 27.33
C PHE A 326 -8.88 -15.15 28.62
N LYS A 327 -8.31 -15.84 29.61
CA LYS A 327 -8.84 -15.87 30.96
C LYS A 327 -8.38 -14.62 31.71
N MET A 328 -9.35 -13.85 32.23
CA MET A 328 -9.11 -12.73 33.13
C MET A 328 -9.91 -12.94 34.40
N GLU A 329 -9.30 -12.70 35.56
CA GLU A 329 -9.93 -12.79 36.87
C GLU A 329 -10.04 -11.38 37.44
N LEU A 330 -11.19 -11.03 38.02
CA LEU A 330 -11.33 -9.78 38.76
C LEU A 330 -10.87 -10.05 40.19
N THR A 331 -9.72 -9.50 40.56
CA THR A 331 -9.13 -9.63 41.89
C THR A 331 -9.39 -8.38 42.70
N PHE A 332 -9.49 -8.54 44.02
CA PHE A 332 -9.56 -7.44 44.96
C PHE A 332 -8.31 -7.49 45.84
N ASP A 333 -7.41 -6.53 45.67
CA ASP A 333 -6.14 -6.44 46.39
C ASP A 333 -5.86 -4.97 46.75
N ASP A 334 -5.29 -4.71 47.94
CA ASP A 334 -4.99 -3.37 48.45
C ASP A 334 -6.12 -2.32 48.27
N ASP A 335 -7.36 -2.69 48.63
CA ASP A 335 -8.58 -1.86 48.50
C ASP A 335 -8.92 -1.44 47.05
N LYS A 336 -8.37 -2.14 46.05
CA LYS A 336 -8.63 -1.92 44.63
C LYS A 336 -9.14 -3.17 43.97
N MET A 337 -10.21 -3.02 43.20
CA MET A 337 -10.64 -4.04 42.24
C MET A 337 -9.79 -3.88 40.99
N GLU A 338 -9.07 -4.91 40.57
CA GLU A 338 -8.28 -4.87 39.33
C GLU A 338 -8.40 -6.21 38.59
N PHE A 339 -8.25 -6.19 37.27
CA PHE A 339 -8.18 -7.44 36.50
C PHE A 339 -6.77 -8.01 36.55
N TYR A 340 -6.70 -9.33 36.76
CA TYR A 340 -5.49 -10.12 36.62
C TYR A 340 -5.67 -11.17 35.50
N PRO A 341 -4.81 -11.18 34.47
CA PRO A 341 -3.78 -10.19 34.14
C PRO A 341 -4.37 -8.81 33.84
N THR A 342 -3.57 -7.76 33.97
CA THR A 342 -4.01 -6.40 33.61
C THR A 342 -4.21 -6.27 32.10
N PHE A 343 -4.91 -5.22 31.67
CA PHE A 343 -5.06 -4.94 30.23
C PHE A 343 -3.71 -4.72 29.53
N GLN A 344 -2.73 -4.13 30.24
CA GLN A 344 -1.39 -3.92 29.71
C GLN A 344 -0.62 -5.24 29.60
N ASP A 345 -0.72 -6.11 30.61
CA ASP A 345 -0.09 -7.43 30.57
C ASP A 345 -0.58 -8.25 29.37
N LEU A 346 -1.89 -8.20 29.07
CA LEU A 346 -2.46 -8.86 27.89
C LEU A 346 -1.91 -8.30 26.58
N GLU A 347 -1.79 -6.99 26.48
CA GLU A 347 -1.19 -6.35 25.31
C GLU A 347 0.27 -6.79 25.14
N ASP A 348 1.05 -6.68 26.19
CA ASP A 348 2.48 -7.01 26.17
C ASP A 348 2.71 -8.49 25.83
N VAL A 349 1.88 -9.40 26.36
CA VAL A 349 1.94 -10.83 26.00
C VAL A 349 1.67 -11.03 24.51
N VAL A 350 0.65 -10.38 23.94
CA VAL A 350 0.33 -10.54 22.50
C VAL A 350 1.44 -9.96 21.62
N LEU A 351 2.05 -8.84 22.02
CA LEU A 351 3.16 -8.23 21.30
C LEU A 351 4.46 -9.05 21.41
N GLU A 352 4.80 -9.55 22.60
CA GLU A 352 5.97 -10.40 22.84
C GLU A 352 5.91 -11.69 21.98
N LEU A 353 4.71 -12.21 21.70
CA LEU A 353 4.56 -13.36 20.82
C LEU A 353 5.05 -13.08 19.39
N VAL A 354 4.84 -11.87 18.86
CA VAL A 354 5.36 -11.49 17.53
C VAL A 354 6.88 -11.41 17.55
N GLU A 355 7.45 -10.86 18.61
CA GLU A 355 8.91 -10.78 18.80
C GLU A 355 9.51 -12.18 18.88
N ARG A 356 8.89 -13.10 19.63
CA ARG A 356 9.31 -14.51 19.70
C ARG A 356 9.25 -15.22 18.35
N ILE A 357 8.25 -14.92 17.52
CA ILE A 357 8.18 -15.44 16.14
C ILE A 357 9.37 -14.91 15.33
N ALA A 358 9.72 -13.63 15.48
CA ALA A 358 10.83 -13.01 14.77
C ALA A 358 12.21 -13.55 15.20
N GLU A 359 12.34 -13.94 16.48
CA GLU A 359 13.53 -14.58 17.04
C GLU A 359 13.68 -16.06 16.66
N ALA A 360 12.64 -16.66 16.07
CA ALA A 360 12.73 -18.03 15.59
C ALA A 360 13.69 -18.14 14.39
N LEU A 361 14.32 -19.30 14.24
CA LEU A 361 15.19 -19.68 13.12
C LEU A 361 16.51 -18.88 12.98
N GLN A 362 16.89 -18.08 13.97
CA GLN A 362 18.14 -17.28 13.98
C GLN A 362 19.43 -18.11 14.07
N ASN A 363 19.32 -19.38 14.47
CA ASN A 363 20.46 -20.28 14.69
C ASN A 363 20.79 -21.19 13.49
N VAL A 364 20.16 -20.97 12.34
CA VAL A 364 20.42 -21.80 11.15
C VAL A 364 21.74 -21.39 10.52
N GLN A 365 22.68 -22.33 10.41
CA GLN A 365 24.01 -22.07 9.86
C GLN A 365 23.98 -21.94 8.33
N THR A 366 24.93 -21.17 7.79
CA THR A 366 25.20 -21.13 6.35
C THR A 366 25.81 -22.46 5.89
N VAL A 367 25.50 -22.89 4.66
CA VAL A 367 26.07 -24.09 4.03
C VAL A 367 27.60 -24.14 4.10
N PRO A 368 28.36 -23.08 3.72
CA PRO A 368 29.81 -23.10 3.83
C PRO A 368 30.30 -23.27 5.28
N SER A 369 29.64 -22.62 6.25
CA SER A 369 29.99 -22.76 7.67
C SER A 369 29.76 -24.16 8.21
N TRP A 370 28.72 -24.85 7.72
CA TRP A 370 28.45 -26.24 8.09
C TRP A 370 29.48 -27.19 7.47
N LEU A 371 29.81 -26.96 6.19
CA LEU A 371 30.79 -27.78 5.46
C LEU A 371 32.23 -27.58 5.96
N SER A 372 32.58 -26.40 6.48
CA SER A 372 33.93 -26.10 6.97
C SER A 372 34.23 -26.75 8.32
N GLY A 373 33.22 -27.04 9.14
CA GLY A 373 33.39 -27.62 10.48
C GLY A 373 34.25 -26.78 11.44
N THR A 374 34.45 -25.50 11.13
CA THR A 374 35.30 -24.57 11.89
C THR A 374 34.57 -23.99 13.09
N SER A 375 35.30 -23.61 14.15
CA SER A 375 34.71 -23.06 15.39
C SER A 375 33.95 -21.73 15.21
N THR A 376 34.24 -20.97 14.15
CA THR A 376 33.48 -19.76 13.79
C THR A 376 32.29 -20.16 12.93
N THR A 377 31.10 -20.15 13.53
CA THR A 377 29.84 -20.40 12.83
C THR A 377 29.26 -19.10 12.30
N VAL A 378 28.84 -19.10 11.02
CA VAL A 378 28.12 -17.98 10.40
C VAL A 378 26.68 -18.42 10.18
N ASN A 379 25.75 -17.77 10.88
CA ASN A 379 24.33 -18.02 10.75
C ASN A 379 23.73 -17.26 9.56
N LEU A 380 22.60 -17.75 9.07
CA LEU A 380 21.78 -17.06 8.08
C LEU A 380 21.14 -15.83 8.72
N ASP A 381 21.07 -14.76 7.95
CA ASP A 381 20.23 -13.62 8.29
C ASP A 381 18.77 -14.05 8.12
N THR A 382 18.05 -14.25 9.22
CA THR A 382 16.59 -14.51 9.21
C THR A 382 15.79 -13.36 9.80
N GLU A 383 16.42 -12.19 10.01
CA GLU A 383 15.75 -11.03 10.58
C GLU A 383 14.63 -10.53 9.65
N LEU A 384 13.43 -10.41 10.22
CA LEU A 384 12.29 -9.85 9.51
C LEU A 384 12.51 -8.35 9.27
N PRO A 385 12.07 -7.82 8.12
CA PRO A 385 12.16 -6.40 7.86
C PRO A 385 11.38 -5.58 8.91
N GLU A 386 12.00 -4.50 9.39
CA GLU A 386 11.44 -3.63 10.44
C GLU A 386 10.00 -3.17 10.14
N HIS A 387 9.72 -2.80 8.89
CA HIS A 387 8.38 -2.34 8.49
C HIS A 387 7.30 -3.41 8.66
N VAL A 388 7.63 -4.70 8.55
CA VAL A 388 6.68 -5.81 8.75
C VAL A 388 6.38 -5.98 10.24
N LEU A 389 7.41 -5.92 11.08
CA LEU A 389 7.25 -5.99 12.54
C LEU A 389 6.44 -4.81 13.07
N GLN A 390 6.80 -3.58 12.68
CA GLN A 390 6.08 -2.38 13.07
C GLN A 390 4.62 -2.40 12.61
N TRP A 391 4.35 -2.88 11.39
CA TRP A 391 2.98 -3.07 10.92
C TRP A 391 2.20 -4.06 11.79
N ALA A 392 2.80 -5.22 12.11
CA ALA A 392 2.14 -6.26 12.90
C ALA A 392 1.86 -5.78 14.33
N LEU A 393 2.85 -5.18 15.00
CA LEU A 393 2.73 -4.67 16.36
C LEU A 393 1.66 -3.57 16.47
N ASN A 394 1.67 -2.59 15.57
CA ASN A 394 0.68 -1.51 15.56
C ASN A 394 -0.74 -2.04 15.28
N THR A 395 -0.88 -2.99 14.35
CA THR A 395 -2.17 -3.59 14.00
C THR A 395 -2.74 -4.38 15.17
N LEU A 396 -1.91 -5.21 15.81
CA LEU A 396 -2.31 -6.00 16.99
C LEU A 396 -2.65 -5.11 18.18
N LYS A 397 -1.86 -4.06 18.45
CA LYS A 397 -2.13 -3.11 19.52
C LYS A 397 -3.53 -2.50 19.38
N VAL A 398 -3.88 -2.02 18.19
CA VAL A 398 -5.23 -1.47 17.92
C VAL A 398 -6.32 -2.54 18.10
N ALA A 399 -6.09 -3.76 17.60
CA ALA A 399 -7.07 -4.84 17.70
C ALA A 399 -7.31 -5.29 19.16
N VAL A 400 -6.24 -5.46 19.95
CA VAL A 400 -6.30 -5.83 21.37
C VAL A 400 -7.04 -4.76 22.18
N HIS A 401 -6.70 -3.49 22.01
CA HIS A 401 -7.39 -2.39 22.71
C HIS A 401 -8.89 -2.37 22.43
N ARG A 402 -9.27 -2.58 21.16
CA ARG A 402 -10.68 -2.57 20.75
C ARG A 402 -11.44 -3.79 21.30
N ASN A 403 -10.82 -4.96 21.31
CA ASN A 403 -11.41 -6.18 21.87
C ASN A 403 -11.60 -6.08 23.40
N LEU A 404 -10.71 -5.36 24.09
CA LEU A 404 -10.75 -5.17 25.55
C LEU A 404 -11.66 -4.00 25.99
N GLU A 405 -12.12 -3.15 25.08
CA GLU A 405 -12.96 -1.99 25.38
C GLU A 405 -14.27 -2.39 26.08
N GLY A 406 -14.86 -3.52 25.68
CA GLY A 406 -16.08 -4.05 26.30
C GLY A 406 -15.87 -4.46 27.77
N ALA A 407 -14.76 -5.13 28.06
CA ALA A 407 -14.39 -5.53 29.42
C ALA A 407 -14.08 -4.29 30.29
N ARG A 408 -13.41 -3.29 29.71
CA ARG A 408 -13.12 -2.01 30.40
C ARG A 408 -14.39 -1.27 30.80
N LYS A 409 -15.34 -1.10 29.88
CA LYS A 409 -16.65 -0.47 30.17
C LYS A 409 -17.42 -1.21 31.25
N HIS A 410 -17.37 -2.55 31.23
CA HIS A 410 -18.02 -3.37 32.24
C HIS A 410 -17.39 -3.15 33.62
N TYR A 411 -16.06 -3.11 33.69
CA TYR A 411 -15.33 -2.79 34.90
C TYR A 411 -15.64 -1.39 35.44
N GLU A 412 -15.68 -0.36 34.58
CA GLU A 412 -16.08 1.00 34.95
C GLU A 412 -17.47 1.01 35.61
N THR A 413 -18.42 0.21 35.10
CA THR A 413 -19.76 0.08 35.71
C THR A 413 -19.73 -0.52 37.12
N TYR A 414 -18.86 -1.50 37.37
CA TYR A 414 -18.68 -2.07 38.71
C TYR A 414 -18.04 -1.08 39.66
N VAL A 415 -17.01 -0.37 39.20
CA VAL A 415 -16.35 0.67 39.99
C VAL A 415 -17.38 1.74 40.35
N GLU A 416 -18.11 2.34 39.42
CA GLU A 416 -19.12 3.36 39.73
C GLU A 416 -20.17 2.90 40.77
N LYS A 417 -20.58 1.63 40.71
CA LYS A 417 -21.61 1.09 41.61
C LYS A 417 -21.11 0.75 43.02
N TYR A 418 -19.87 0.30 43.14
CA TYR A 418 -19.33 -0.27 44.38
C TYR A 418 -18.15 0.51 44.96
N ASN A 419 -17.66 1.57 44.29
CA ASN A 419 -16.50 2.35 44.75
C ASN A 419 -16.72 2.97 46.14
N TRP A 420 -17.94 3.39 46.45
CA TRP A 420 -18.29 3.99 47.75
C TRP A 420 -18.07 3.04 48.95
N LEU A 421 -18.03 1.72 48.72
CA LEU A 421 -17.68 0.72 49.73
C LEU A 421 -16.16 0.60 49.94
N LEU A 422 -15.37 1.04 48.96
CA LEU A 422 -13.93 0.83 48.87
C LEU A 422 -13.12 2.08 49.20
N ASP A 423 -13.64 3.26 48.85
CA ASP A 423 -12.96 4.56 49.02
C ASP A 423 -13.05 5.12 50.46
N GLY A 424 -13.60 4.35 51.40
CA GLY A 424 -13.81 4.77 52.79
C GLY A 424 -15.07 5.62 53.01
N THR A 425 -15.81 5.98 51.96
CA THR A 425 -17.05 6.77 52.08
C THR A 425 -18.10 6.04 52.91
N ALA A 426 -18.21 4.71 52.77
CA ALA A 426 -19.08 3.91 53.62
C ALA A 426 -18.72 4.00 55.11
N VAL A 427 -17.43 4.05 55.44
CA VAL A 427 -16.96 4.19 56.83
C VAL A 427 -17.30 5.57 57.36
N GLU A 428 -17.06 6.63 56.58
CA GLU A 428 -17.46 8.00 56.96
C GLU A 428 -18.97 8.14 57.14
N GLN A 429 -19.77 7.51 56.28
CA GLN A 429 -21.24 7.49 56.41
C GLN A 429 -21.67 6.79 57.70
N ILE A 430 -21.05 5.66 58.04
CA ILE A 430 -21.31 4.94 59.29
C ILE A 430 -20.89 5.77 60.50
N GLU A 431 -19.72 6.41 60.48
CA GLU A 431 -19.24 7.25 61.58
C GLU A 431 -20.12 8.50 61.77
N THR A 432 -20.58 9.11 60.67
CA THR A 432 -21.52 10.24 60.70
C THR A 432 -22.86 9.82 61.29
N PHE A 433 -23.40 8.69 60.85
CA PHE A 433 -24.63 8.12 61.38
C PHE A 433 -24.49 7.73 62.87
N GLN A 434 -23.35 7.22 63.30
CA GLN A 434 -23.13 6.92 64.73
C GLN A 434 -23.00 8.17 65.62
N ALA A 435 -22.65 9.32 65.05
CA ALA A 435 -22.50 10.56 65.78
C ALA A 435 -23.85 11.29 66.03
N GLU A 436 -24.89 10.92 65.29
CA GLU A 436 -26.23 11.50 65.37
C GLU A 436 -27.19 10.58 66.19
N ASP A 437 -28.20 11.17 66.83
CA ASP A 437 -29.23 10.41 67.56
C ASP A 437 -30.31 9.91 66.59
N HIS A 438 -30.32 8.61 66.30
CA HIS A 438 -31.29 7.97 65.39
C HIS A 438 -32.32 7.10 66.10
N THR A 439 -33.49 6.96 65.48
CA THR A 439 -34.59 6.11 65.95
C THR A 439 -34.35 4.63 65.63
N PHE A 440 -34.99 3.72 66.38
CA PHE A 440 -34.82 2.27 66.17
C PHE A 440 -35.21 1.82 64.75
N ASP A 441 -36.23 2.45 64.15
CA ASP A 441 -36.67 2.13 62.79
C ASP A 441 -35.61 2.50 61.74
N GLU A 442 -34.89 3.62 61.93
CA GLU A 442 -33.77 4.05 61.06
C GLU A 442 -32.54 3.13 61.18
N TYR A 443 -32.39 2.38 62.27
CA TYR A 443 -31.35 1.34 62.39
C TYR A 443 -31.72 0.03 61.68
N THR A 444 -32.98 -0.14 61.27
CA THR A 444 -33.47 -1.37 60.63
C THR A 444 -33.64 -1.28 59.12
N GLU A 445 -33.69 -0.06 58.56
CA GLU A 445 -33.55 0.21 57.12
C GLU A 445 -32.08 0.21 56.70
#